data_AF-A0A9X0CCT0-F1
#
_entry.id   AF-A0A9X0CCT0-F1
#
_cell.length_a   1.000
_cell.length_b   1.000
_cell.length_c   1.000
_cell.angle_alpha   90.00
_cell.angle_beta   90.00
_cell.angle_gamma   90.00
#
_symmetry.space_group_name_H-M   'P 1'
#
loop_
_entity.id
_entity.type
_entity.pdbx_description
1 polymer ?
#
loop_
_entity_poly.entity_id
_entity_poly.type
_entity_poly.pdbx_seq_one_letter_code
_entity_poly.pdbx_strand_id
1 'polypeptide(L)'
;MVKMTILAVLFLMICFSEVDRARGYGTDPCSDYRKLSGADRAAGYNKLTRKSDKRRTWKEGWYRFTSDAGDKMAAMETSGGDCLKSPACGAKFPVYLLKPHPDNLQPEESVQATICYTTGKTCCGKTQKIQIKKCTGFFIYKLPSACLKRGRYCGNKAPKKPDCDENKLLFGLSKKHAAKSCKEIKEKRKDADSGVYWVKPDGINPLQAYCDQETDGGGWTLVYSYTFTNFKSFRSGTNAITPRPNWPISNINGNIGPSTTPPRSETDYNAMDFNQWKNLGHEFMIKSNINHWIACKDGTGSLVDFRAGSLQCRVIKNIASKCHNYVPDKLILHSAGNPAGSCLGPDLIRSQSSSCSRSTTTSKLTREPEIGLPMILVVPTN
;
A
#
# COMPACT_ATOMS: atom_id res chain seq x y z
N MET A 1 -72.92 -11.04 11.28
CA MET A 1 -71.49 -10.73 11.11
C MET A 1 -70.73 -12.05 11.15
N VAL A 2 -69.99 -12.55 10.17
CA VAL A 2 -69.56 -12.14 8.84
C VAL A 2 -69.49 -13.45 8.03
N LYS A 3 -70.10 -13.48 6.84
CA LYS A 3 -69.85 -14.49 5.80
C LYS A 3 -68.59 -14.07 5.06
N MET A 4 -67.62 -14.96 4.88
CA MET A 4 -66.74 -15.00 3.69
C MET A 4 -65.92 -16.30 3.70
N THR A 5 -66.45 -17.31 3.04
CA THR A 5 -65.81 -18.61 2.80
C THR A 5 -65.16 -18.58 1.41
N ILE A 6 -63.82 -18.71 1.39
CA ILE A 6 -63.00 -19.50 0.46
C ILE A 6 -63.60 -19.73 -0.95
N LEU A 7 -63.76 -18.67 -1.76
CA LEU A 7 -63.96 -18.82 -3.22
C LEU A 7 -63.46 -17.62 -4.06
N ALA A 8 -62.81 -16.63 -3.45
CA ALA A 8 -62.37 -15.41 -4.12
C ALA A 8 -60.85 -15.32 -4.35
N VAL A 9 -60.06 -16.30 -3.91
CA VAL A 9 -58.59 -16.28 -4.05
C VAL A 9 -58.11 -17.11 -5.26
N LEU A 10 -58.99 -17.89 -5.90
CA LEU A 10 -58.63 -18.72 -7.07
C LEU A 10 -58.93 -18.07 -8.43
N PHE A 11 -59.44 -16.83 -8.48
CA PHE A 11 -59.80 -16.12 -9.73
C PHE A 11 -58.90 -14.91 -10.05
N LEU A 12 -57.76 -14.78 -9.37
CA LEU A 12 -56.68 -13.83 -9.71
C LEU A 12 -55.43 -14.55 -10.26
N MET A 13 -55.59 -15.81 -10.68
CA MET A 13 -54.56 -16.66 -11.29
C MET A 13 -54.92 -17.09 -12.73
N ILE A 14 -55.89 -16.45 -13.40
CA ILE A 14 -56.23 -16.72 -14.81
C ILE A 14 -56.71 -15.42 -15.50
N CYS A 15 -55.75 -14.56 -15.84
CA CYS A 15 -55.82 -13.45 -16.81
C CYS A 15 -54.42 -12.82 -16.71
N PHE A 16 -53.39 -13.31 -17.40
CA PHE A 16 -53.17 -13.17 -18.83
C PHE A 16 -52.44 -14.41 -19.38
N SER A 17 -53.20 -15.33 -19.99
CA SER A 17 -52.66 -16.21 -21.03
C SER A 17 -52.96 -15.56 -22.39
N GLU A 18 -51.89 -15.36 -23.17
CA GLU A 18 -51.87 -15.10 -24.62
C GLU A 18 -52.00 -13.66 -25.15
N VAL A 19 -50.95 -12.84 -24.95
CA VAL A 19 -50.34 -11.91 -25.94
C VAL A 19 -48.90 -11.71 -25.41
N ASP A 20 -47.81 -12.31 -25.89
CA ASP A 20 -47.17 -12.17 -27.20
C ASP A 20 -46.21 -13.35 -27.46
N ARG A 21 -46.45 -14.07 -28.55
CA ARG A 21 -45.55 -14.14 -29.70
C ARG A 21 -44.03 -14.03 -29.41
N ALA A 22 -43.37 -15.20 -29.38
CA ALA A 22 -42.03 -15.44 -29.92
C ALA A 22 -41.03 -14.25 -29.93
N ARG A 23 -40.30 -14.06 -28.82
CA ARG A 23 -38.92 -13.54 -28.88
C ARG A 23 -38.03 -14.50 -28.11
N GLY A 24 -37.18 -15.21 -28.83
CA GLY A 24 -36.20 -16.12 -28.24
C GLY A 24 -35.42 -15.43 -27.12
N TYR A 25 -35.27 -16.12 -26.00
CA TYR A 25 -34.45 -15.71 -24.86
C TYR A 25 -33.01 -15.53 -25.33
N GLY A 26 -32.66 -14.33 -25.78
CA GLY A 26 -31.27 -13.94 -25.94
C GLY A 26 -30.67 -13.81 -24.56
N THR A 27 -29.56 -14.49 -24.29
CA THR A 27 -28.78 -14.32 -23.06
C THR A 27 -28.46 -12.84 -22.88
N ASP A 28 -28.69 -12.30 -21.67
CA ASP A 28 -28.38 -10.91 -21.39
C ASP A 28 -26.88 -10.66 -21.62
N PRO A 29 -26.50 -9.70 -22.48
CA PRO A 29 -25.11 -9.47 -22.82
C PRO A 29 -24.25 -8.96 -21.64
N CYS A 30 -24.87 -8.51 -20.54
CA CYS A 30 -24.13 -8.23 -19.30
C CYS A 30 -23.66 -9.50 -18.59
N SER A 31 -24.23 -10.66 -18.94
CA SER A 31 -23.84 -11.98 -18.43
C SER A 31 -22.99 -12.79 -19.42
N ASP A 32 -23.03 -12.47 -20.72
CA ASP A 32 -22.25 -13.15 -21.77
C ASP A 32 -21.54 -12.16 -22.71
N TYR A 33 -20.24 -11.97 -22.48
CA TYR A 33 -19.38 -11.07 -23.26
C TYR A 33 -17.93 -11.56 -23.36
N ARG A 34 -17.21 -11.07 -24.36
CA ARG A 34 -15.79 -11.38 -24.60
C ARG A 34 -14.88 -10.38 -23.91
N LYS A 35 -13.87 -10.87 -23.18
CA LYS A 35 -12.92 -10.01 -22.46
C LYS A 35 -11.77 -9.53 -23.36
N LEU A 36 -11.42 -8.26 -23.22
CA LEU A 36 -10.29 -7.58 -23.86
C LEU A 36 -9.31 -7.15 -22.77
N SER A 37 -8.38 -8.04 -22.41
CA SER A 37 -7.53 -7.87 -21.21
C SER A 37 -6.07 -7.51 -21.49
N GLY A 38 -5.60 -7.67 -22.72
CA GLY A 38 -4.17 -7.57 -23.04
C GLY A 38 -3.58 -6.19 -22.75
N ALA A 39 -2.41 -6.15 -22.11
CA ALA A 39 -1.66 -4.91 -21.86
C ALA A 39 -1.37 -4.12 -23.14
N ASP A 40 -1.22 -4.83 -24.26
CA ASP A 40 -1.06 -4.24 -25.58
C ASP A 40 -2.31 -3.55 -26.13
N ARG A 41 -3.44 -3.58 -25.42
CA ARG A 41 -4.66 -2.80 -25.72
C ARG A 41 -4.78 -1.51 -24.91
N ALA A 42 -3.91 -1.28 -23.91
CA ALA A 42 -3.90 -0.04 -23.15
C ALA A 42 -3.68 1.17 -24.06
N ALA A 43 -4.41 2.26 -23.84
CA ALA A 43 -4.24 3.53 -24.56
C ALA A 43 -2.77 3.99 -24.54
N GLY A 44 -2.09 3.76 -23.42
CA GLY A 44 -0.66 4.08 -23.26
C GLY A 44 0.35 3.16 -23.94
N TYR A 45 -0.10 2.06 -24.56
CA TYR A 45 0.82 1.11 -25.16
C TYR A 45 1.37 1.64 -26.49
N ASN A 46 2.62 2.11 -26.46
CA ASN A 46 3.28 2.86 -27.52
C ASN A 46 4.18 2.02 -28.47
N LYS A 47 4.00 0.70 -28.50
CA LYS A 47 4.74 -0.19 -29.42
C LYS A 47 3.80 -0.75 -30.48
N LEU A 48 4.17 -0.70 -31.76
CA LEU A 48 3.37 -1.33 -32.81
C LEU A 48 3.39 -2.85 -32.64
N THR A 49 2.22 -3.47 -32.61
CA THR A 49 2.08 -4.91 -32.73
C THR A 49 1.64 -5.31 -34.14
N ARG A 50 1.66 -6.62 -34.42
CA ARG A 50 1.08 -7.20 -35.65
C ARG A 50 -0.41 -7.56 -35.49
N LYS A 51 -1.05 -7.25 -34.36
CA LYS A 51 -2.45 -7.55 -34.07
C LYS A 51 -3.39 -6.50 -34.66
N SER A 52 -4.61 -6.91 -35.00
CA SER A 52 -5.69 -6.03 -35.41
C SER A 52 -7.05 -6.68 -35.17
N ASP A 53 -8.06 -5.84 -34.98
CA ASP A 53 -9.45 -6.28 -34.79
C ASP A 53 -10.21 -6.32 -36.14
N LYS A 54 -9.49 -6.33 -37.28
CA LYS A 54 -10.05 -6.52 -38.65
C LYS A 54 -9.94 -7.97 -39.15
N ARG A 55 -9.15 -8.83 -38.49
CA ARG A 55 -8.85 -10.20 -38.96
C ARG A 55 -10.12 -11.08 -38.98
N ARG A 56 -10.12 -12.18 -39.79
CA ARG A 56 -11.18 -13.22 -39.81
C ARG A 56 -11.54 -13.79 -38.44
N THR A 57 -10.65 -13.65 -37.45
CA THR A 57 -10.84 -14.13 -36.07
C THR A 57 -11.71 -13.21 -35.21
N TRP A 58 -11.95 -11.96 -35.63
CA TRP A 58 -12.87 -11.07 -34.92
C TRP A 58 -14.31 -11.39 -35.33
N LYS A 59 -15.16 -11.65 -34.34
CA LYS A 59 -16.61 -11.81 -34.55
C LYS A 59 -17.31 -10.62 -33.92
N GLU A 60 -18.26 -10.03 -34.62
CA GLU A 60 -19.12 -9.02 -34.01
C GLU A 60 -19.83 -9.61 -32.79
N GLY A 61 -19.92 -8.84 -31.70
CA GLY A 61 -20.52 -9.28 -30.46
C GLY A 61 -20.25 -8.31 -29.31
N TRP A 62 -20.61 -8.72 -28.10
CA TRP A 62 -20.39 -7.92 -26.89
C TRP A 62 -19.01 -8.17 -26.30
N TYR A 63 -18.31 -7.07 -26.00
CA TYR A 63 -16.95 -7.07 -25.47
C TYR A 63 -16.83 -6.20 -24.22
N ARG A 64 -15.90 -6.54 -23.33
CA ARG A 64 -15.56 -5.77 -22.12
C ARG A 64 -14.05 -5.58 -22.02
N PHE A 65 -13.60 -4.37 -21.70
CA PHE A 65 -12.21 -4.12 -21.32
C PHE A 65 -11.98 -4.51 -19.86
N THR A 66 -10.90 -5.24 -19.60
CA THR A 66 -10.52 -5.66 -18.24
C THR A 66 -9.01 -5.59 -18.05
N SER A 67 -8.57 -5.76 -16.79
CA SER A 67 -7.16 -6.02 -16.46
C SER A 67 -6.22 -4.93 -16.99
N ASP A 68 -5.16 -5.32 -17.72
CA ASP A 68 -4.12 -4.40 -18.20
C ASP A 68 -4.56 -3.51 -19.35
N ALA A 69 -5.66 -3.85 -20.04
CA ALA A 69 -6.24 -2.98 -21.05
C ALA A 69 -7.00 -1.79 -20.44
N GLY A 70 -7.39 -1.88 -19.17
CA GLY A 70 -8.26 -0.91 -18.48
C GLY A 70 -9.63 -1.50 -18.19
N ASP A 71 -10.54 -0.67 -17.71
CA ASP A 71 -11.90 -1.06 -17.29
C ASP A 71 -12.98 -0.60 -18.28
N LYS A 72 -12.64 0.27 -19.23
CA LYS A 72 -13.53 0.75 -20.31
C LYS A 72 -12.76 1.06 -21.59
N MET A 73 -13.48 1.31 -22.69
CA MET A 73 -12.87 1.79 -23.93
C MET A 73 -12.25 3.18 -23.68
N ALA A 74 -11.09 3.47 -24.27
CA ALA A 74 -10.54 4.81 -24.18
C ALA A 74 -11.46 5.83 -24.86
N ALA A 75 -11.56 7.03 -24.31
CA ALA A 75 -12.25 8.16 -24.92
C ALA A 75 -11.25 9.30 -25.20
N MET A 76 -11.65 10.27 -26.03
CA MET A 76 -10.80 11.41 -26.41
C MET A 76 -10.20 12.18 -25.22
N GLU A 77 -10.92 12.27 -24.09
CA GLU A 77 -10.42 12.92 -22.86
C GLU A 77 -9.42 12.07 -22.07
N THR A 78 -9.41 10.74 -22.27
CA THR A 78 -8.50 9.83 -21.55
C THR A 78 -7.02 10.10 -21.89
N SER A 79 -6.75 10.82 -22.97
CA SER A 79 -5.42 11.24 -23.40
C SER A 79 -5.06 12.68 -22.98
N GLY A 80 -5.78 13.27 -22.02
CA GLY A 80 -5.45 14.59 -21.47
C GLY A 80 -5.77 15.76 -22.41
N GLY A 81 -6.80 15.60 -23.24
CA GLY A 81 -7.21 16.59 -24.25
C GLY A 81 -6.54 16.42 -25.62
N ASP A 82 -5.43 15.70 -25.70
CA ASP A 82 -4.81 15.26 -26.95
C ASP A 82 -5.46 13.97 -27.46
N CYS A 83 -5.36 13.66 -28.75
CA CYS A 83 -5.87 12.40 -29.30
C CYS A 83 -4.87 11.23 -29.21
N LEU A 84 -5.38 9.99 -29.23
CA LEU A 84 -4.54 8.78 -29.25
C LEU A 84 -3.80 8.64 -30.59
N LYS A 85 -2.58 9.16 -30.66
CA LYS A 85 -1.71 9.10 -31.85
C LYS A 85 -1.09 7.71 -32.02
N SER A 86 -0.87 7.31 -33.27
CA SER A 86 -0.16 6.07 -33.57
C SER A 86 1.32 6.17 -33.16
N PRO A 87 1.91 5.12 -32.56
CA PRO A 87 1.26 3.89 -32.11
C PRO A 87 0.57 4.05 -30.74
N ALA A 88 -0.68 3.61 -30.64
CA ALA A 88 -1.39 3.45 -29.37
C ALA A 88 -2.18 2.14 -29.38
N CYS A 89 -2.37 1.53 -28.20
CA CYS A 89 -3.00 0.22 -28.03
C CYS A 89 -2.48 -0.84 -29.02
N GLY A 90 -1.18 -0.80 -29.31
CA GLY A 90 -0.54 -1.79 -30.15
C GLY A 90 -0.86 -1.68 -31.64
N ALA A 91 -1.53 -0.61 -32.09
CA ALA A 91 -2.09 -0.50 -33.43
C ALA A 91 -1.56 0.71 -34.20
N LYS A 92 -1.57 0.60 -35.54
CA LYS A 92 -1.28 1.72 -36.46
C LYS A 92 -2.46 2.68 -36.58
N PHE A 93 -3.68 2.17 -36.38
CA PHE A 93 -4.89 2.97 -36.37
C PHE A 93 -5.65 2.71 -35.05
N PRO A 94 -5.23 3.35 -33.94
CA PRO A 94 -5.94 3.30 -32.66
C PRO A 94 -7.41 3.66 -32.82
N VAL A 95 -8.29 2.95 -32.10
CA VAL A 95 -9.74 3.18 -32.11
C VAL A 95 -10.24 3.46 -30.72
N TYR A 96 -10.91 4.60 -30.55
CA TYR A 96 -11.38 5.11 -29.26
C TYR A 96 -12.75 5.79 -29.41
N LEU A 97 -13.42 6.07 -28.30
CA LEU A 97 -14.68 6.79 -28.31
C LEU A 97 -14.45 8.26 -28.62
N LEU A 98 -15.23 8.79 -29.56
CA LEU A 98 -15.17 10.19 -29.94
C LEU A 98 -15.65 11.11 -28.81
N LYS A 99 -16.58 10.64 -27.98
CA LYS A 99 -17.10 11.34 -26.79
C LYS A 99 -16.93 10.46 -25.56
N PRO A 100 -16.84 11.04 -24.35
CA PRO A 100 -16.87 10.27 -23.11
C PRO A 100 -18.10 9.36 -23.00
N HIS A 101 -18.01 8.36 -22.12
CA HIS A 101 -19.18 7.56 -21.74
C HIS A 101 -20.26 8.47 -21.14
N PRO A 102 -21.55 8.28 -21.45
CA PRO A 102 -22.60 9.09 -20.85
C PRO A 102 -22.66 8.88 -19.33
N ASP A 103 -22.64 9.98 -18.57
CA ASP A 103 -22.64 9.93 -17.10
C ASP A 103 -23.94 9.34 -16.52
N ASN A 104 -25.08 9.63 -17.18
CA ASN A 104 -26.42 9.32 -16.70
C ASN A 104 -27.06 8.06 -17.31
N LEU A 105 -26.26 7.18 -17.95
CA LEU A 105 -26.82 5.95 -18.51
C LEU A 105 -27.37 5.07 -17.38
N GLN A 106 -28.63 4.65 -17.48
CA GLN A 106 -29.24 3.74 -16.50
C GLN A 106 -28.66 2.33 -16.65
N PRO A 107 -28.64 1.52 -15.58
CA PRO A 107 -28.31 0.10 -15.68
C PRO A 107 -29.22 -0.56 -16.72
N GLU A 108 -28.67 -1.46 -17.53
CA GLU A 108 -29.37 -2.19 -18.59
C GLU A 108 -29.78 -1.36 -19.82
N GLU A 109 -29.52 -0.04 -19.82
CA GLU A 109 -29.75 0.83 -20.97
C GLU A 109 -28.62 0.70 -22.00
N SER A 110 -29.00 0.64 -23.28
CA SER A 110 -28.05 0.63 -24.41
C SER A 110 -28.18 1.88 -25.25
N VAL A 111 -27.07 2.54 -25.55
CA VAL A 111 -27.01 3.75 -26.39
C VAL A 111 -26.05 3.60 -27.54
N GLN A 112 -26.33 4.33 -28.62
CA GLN A 112 -25.42 4.42 -29.75
C GLN A 112 -24.27 5.37 -29.43
N ALA A 113 -23.05 4.95 -29.74
CA ALA A 113 -21.85 5.77 -29.61
C ALA A 113 -21.05 5.78 -30.90
N THR A 114 -20.28 6.86 -31.11
CA THR A 114 -19.37 7.00 -32.25
C THR A 114 -17.95 6.70 -31.79
N ILE A 115 -17.36 5.68 -32.40
CA ILE A 115 -15.93 5.41 -32.31
C ILE A 115 -15.18 6.08 -33.46
N CYS A 116 -13.92 6.37 -33.20
CA CYS A 116 -13.06 7.13 -34.07
C CYS A 116 -11.75 6.40 -34.28
N TYR A 117 -11.31 6.32 -35.53
CA TYR A 117 -10.01 5.82 -35.95
C TYR A 117 -9.05 7.00 -36.12
N THR A 118 -7.94 6.98 -35.39
CA THR A 118 -6.85 7.92 -35.66
C THR A 118 -6.18 7.59 -36.98
N THR A 119 -5.95 8.61 -37.80
CA THR A 119 -5.09 8.51 -38.98
C THR A 119 -3.98 9.53 -38.82
N GLY A 120 -2.76 9.26 -39.28
CA GLY A 120 -1.58 10.09 -38.93
C GLY A 120 -1.69 11.61 -39.21
N LYS A 121 -2.70 12.08 -39.94
CA LYS A 121 -2.96 13.50 -40.22
C LYS A 121 -4.06 14.13 -39.35
N THR A 122 -4.99 13.35 -38.79
CA THR A 122 -6.12 13.86 -38.00
C THR A 122 -6.42 12.95 -36.81
N CYS A 123 -6.80 13.57 -35.69
CA CYS A 123 -7.26 12.84 -34.50
C CYS A 123 -8.43 11.91 -34.81
N CYS A 124 -9.32 12.34 -35.70
CA CYS A 124 -10.36 11.50 -36.26
C CYS A 124 -10.35 11.49 -37.77
N GLY A 125 -9.87 10.41 -38.37
CA GLY A 125 -9.87 10.25 -39.83
C GLY A 125 -11.03 9.42 -40.34
N LYS A 126 -11.56 8.52 -39.52
CA LYS A 126 -12.72 7.70 -39.87
C LYS A 126 -13.55 7.41 -38.64
N THR A 127 -14.87 7.39 -38.77
CA THR A 127 -15.79 7.08 -37.68
C THR A 127 -16.57 5.80 -37.97
N GLN A 128 -17.09 5.19 -36.91
CA GLN A 128 -18.01 4.07 -36.98
C GLN A 128 -18.96 4.15 -35.78
N LYS A 129 -20.20 3.68 -35.94
CA LYS A 129 -21.19 3.63 -34.86
C LYS A 129 -21.17 2.26 -34.20
N ILE A 130 -21.29 2.23 -32.88
CA ILE A 130 -21.39 1.02 -32.05
C ILE A 130 -22.50 1.18 -31.01
N GLN A 131 -22.83 0.10 -30.30
CA GLN A 131 -23.69 0.16 -29.11
C GLN A 131 -22.85 0.02 -27.84
N ILE A 132 -23.14 0.84 -26.84
CA ILE A 132 -22.61 0.73 -25.47
C ILE A 132 -23.78 0.37 -24.56
N LYS A 133 -23.59 -0.62 -23.69
CA LYS A 133 -24.54 -0.94 -22.62
C LYS A 133 -23.84 -0.81 -21.27
N LYS A 134 -24.46 -0.16 -20.30
CA LYS A 134 -23.96 -0.09 -18.91
C LYS A 134 -24.61 -1.20 -18.10
N CYS A 135 -23.77 -2.13 -17.67
CA CYS A 135 -24.12 -3.17 -16.71
C CYS A 135 -23.82 -2.67 -15.30
N THR A 136 -24.23 -3.42 -14.29
CA THR A 136 -23.89 -3.12 -12.89
C THR A 136 -22.37 -3.08 -12.68
N GLY A 137 -21.81 -1.86 -12.58
CA GLY A 137 -20.40 -1.60 -12.31
C GLY A 137 -19.45 -1.63 -13.52
N PHE A 138 -19.92 -1.85 -14.76
CA PHE A 138 -19.04 -1.87 -15.95
C PHE A 138 -19.77 -1.59 -17.26
N PHE A 139 -19.00 -1.29 -18.31
CA PHE A 139 -19.51 -1.08 -19.66
C PHE A 139 -19.15 -2.25 -20.58
N ILE A 140 -20.10 -2.62 -21.44
CA ILE A 140 -19.87 -3.52 -22.57
C ILE A 140 -20.15 -2.82 -23.89
N TYR A 141 -19.50 -3.31 -24.94
CA TYR A 141 -19.50 -2.67 -26.26
C TYR A 141 -19.84 -3.71 -27.31
N LYS A 142 -20.84 -3.44 -28.14
CA LYS A 142 -21.12 -4.25 -29.32
C LYS A 142 -20.17 -3.85 -30.43
N LEU A 143 -19.07 -4.58 -30.57
CA LEU A 143 -17.93 -4.20 -31.42
C LEU A 143 -17.91 -5.00 -32.73
N PRO A 144 -18.10 -4.35 -33.89
CA PRO A 144 -17.93 -4.99 -35.18
C PRO A 144 -16.45 -5.22 -35.51
N SER A 145 -16.17 -5.90 -36.63
CA SER A 145 -14.82 -5.94 -37.19
C SER A 145 -14.33 -4.52 -37.52
N ALA A 146 -13.06 -4.26 -37.21
CA ALA A 146 -12.48 -2.93 -37.41
C ALA A 146 -12.42 -2.57 -38.91
N CYS A 147 -12.79 -1.32 -39.23
CA CYS A 147 -12.84 -0.81 -40.59
C CYS A 147 -11.46 -0.74 -41.27
N LEU A 148 -10.38 -0.53 -40.51
CA LEU A 148 -9.00 -0.38 -41.03
C LEU A 148 -8.16 -1.64 -40.77
N LYS A 149 -7.33 -2.07 -41.74
CA LYS A 149 -6.54 -3.33 -41.68
C LYS A 149 -5.67 -3.47 -40.43
N ARG A 150 -5.17 -2.34 -39.92
CA ARG A 150 -4.35 -2.26 -38.70
C ARG A 150 -5.07 -1.47 -37.59
N GLY A 151 -6.40 -1.53 -37.59
CA GLY A 151 -7.26 -0.93 -36.57
C GLY A 151 -7.43 -1.85 -35.35
N ARG A 152 -7.45 -1.27 -34.16
CA ARG A 152 -7.68 -2.00 -32.91
C ARG A 152 -8.34 -1.11 -31.86
N TYR A 153 -9.28 -1.69 -31.11
CA TYR A 153 -10.00 -1.02 -30.03
C TYR A 153 -9.10 -0.85 -28.80
N CYS A 154 -8.92 0.40 -28.37
CA CYS A 154 -8.10 0.77 -27.24
C CYS A 154 -8.90 0.79 -25.92
N GLY A 155 -8.32 0.24 -24.86
CA GLY A 155 -8.84 0.38 -23.51
C GLY A 155 -8.23 1.59 -22.81
N ASN A 156 -8.91 2.12 -21.80
CA ASN A 156 -8.60 3.38 -21.14
C ASN A 156 -7.42 3.32 -20.16
N LYS A 157 -6.69 2.21 -20.05
CA LYS A 157 -5.50 2.17 -19.19
C LYS A 157 -4.49 3.20 -19.70
N ALA A 158 -4.33 4.27 -18.92
CA ALA A 158 -3.34 5.30 -19.19
C ALA A 158 -1.93 4.68 -19.08
N PRO A 159 -0.96 5.13 -19.90
CA PRO A 159 0.43 4.84 -19.60
C PRO A 159 0.71 5.43 -18.21
N LYS A 160 1.33 4.66 -17.32
CA LYS A 160 2.04 5.28 -16.20
C LYS A 160 3.12 6.13 -16.85
N LYS A 161 2.91 7.44 -16.95
CA LYS A 161 4.02 8.36 -17.24
C LYS A 161 5.04 8.06 -16.13
N PRO A 162 6.26 7.59 -16.43
CA PRO A 162 7.29 7.61 -15.40
C PRO A 162 7.34 9.06 -14.93
N ASP A 163 7.16 9.24 -13.64
CA ASP A 163 7.23 10.56 -13.04
C ASP A 163 8.69 11.01 -13.13
N CYS A 164 9.04 11.68 -14.22
CA CYS A 164 10.40 12.18 -14.47
C CYS A 164 10.66 13.48 -13.70
N ASP A 165 9.96 13.76 -12.61
CA ASP A 165 10.43 14.73 -11.63
C ASP A 165 11.70 14.16 -10.99
N GLU A 166 12.85 14.59 -11.52
CA GLU A 166 14.16 14.20 -11.04
C GLU A 166 14.31 14.47 -9.53
N ASN A 167 13.71 15.54 -9.01
CA ASN A 167 13.75 15.84 -7.58
C ASN A 167 12.96 14.83 -6.75
N LYS A 168 11.93 14.21 -7.33
CA LYS A 168 11.14 13.15 -6.71
C LYS A 168 11.82 11.78 -6.83
N LEU A 169 12.41 11.47 -7.99
CA LEU A 169 13.10 10.20 -8.22
C LEU A 169 14.42 10.09 -7.43
N LEU A 170 15.16 11.19 -7.31
CA LEU A 170 16.42 11.25 -6.55
C LEU A 170 16.21 11.47 -5.05
N PHE A 171 14.96 11.68 -4.59
CA PHE A 171 14.64 11.96 -3.20
C PHE A 171 15.10 10.80 -2.29
N GLY A 172 15.93 11.12 -1.30
CA GLY A 172 16.57 10.17 -0.39
C GLY A 172 17.77 9.41 -0.96
N LEU A 173 18.16 9.59 -2.24
CA LEU A 173 19.24 8.82 -2.87
C LEU A 173 20.63 9.47 -2.77
N SER A 174 20.71 10.76 -2.43
CA SER A 174 21.98 11.46 -2.25
C SER A 174 21.90 12.50 -1.15
N LYS A 175 23.07 12.92 -0.65
CA LYS A 175 23.19 13.96 0.39
C LYS A 175 22.45 15.26 0.02
N LYS A 176 22.49 15.66 -1.27
CA LYS A 176 21.81 16.85 -1.81
C LYS A 176 20.29 16.72 -1.74
N HIS A 177 19.76 15.51 -1.91
CA HIS A 177 18.32 15.22 -1.95
C HIS A 177 17.86 14.48 -0.69
N ALA A 178 18.53 14.67 0.45
CA ALA A 178 18.17 14.02 1.69
C ALA A 178 16.74 14.39 2.12
N ALA A 179 15.95 13.38 2.46
CA ALA A 179 14.59 13.55 2.97
C ALA A 179 14.60 13.88 4.46
N LYS A 180 13.55 14.44 5.04
CA LYS A 180 13.43 14.59 6.50
C LYS A 180 13.44 13.23 7.21
N SER A 181 12.80 12.23 6.62
CA SER A 181 12.67 10.88 7.18
C SER A 181 12.39 9.83 6.10
N CYS A 182 12.43 8.56 6.49
CA CYS A 182 12.01 7.46 5.62
C CYS A 182 10.53 7.54 5.23
N LYS A 183 9.67 8.15 6.06
CA LYS A 183 8.26 8.35 5.74
C LYS A 183 8.07 9.34 4.60
N GLU A 184 8.79 10.46 4.62
CA GLU A 184 8.73 11.42 3.52
C GLU A 184 9.20 10.77 2.21
N ILE A 185 10.20 9.88 2.28
CA ILE A 185 10.61 9.06 1.13
C ILE A 185 9.46 8.18 0.67
N LYS A 186 8.76 7.46 1.56
CA LYS A 186 7.64 6.59 1.18
C LYS A 186 6.48 7.33 0.52
N GLU A 187 6.16 8.50 1.03
CA GLU A 187 5.07 9.34 0.53
C GLU A 187 5.37 9.88 -0.86
N LYS A 188 6.60 10.35 -1.09
CA LYS A 188 7.05 10.87 -2.38
C LYS A 188 7.38 9.75 -3.36
N ARG A 189 7.97 8.65 -2.92
CA ARG A 189 8.34 7.48 -3.70
C ARG A 189 7.61 6.25 -3.17
N LYS A 190 6.38 6.07 -3.65
CA LYS A 190 5.52 4.94 -3.24
C LYS A 190 6.13 3.58 -3.59
N ASP A 191 6.98 3.55 -4.61
CA ASP A 191 7.77 2.42 -5.11
C ASP A 191 9.15 2.29 -4.46
N ALA A 192 9.49 3.12 -3.46
CA ALA A 192 10.74 2.96 -2.72
C ALA A 192 10.74 1.62 -1.97
N ASP A 193 11.76 0.80 -2.25
CA ASP A 193 12.06 -0.45 -1.55
C ASP A 193 12.79 -0.16 -0.22
N SER A 194 12.79 -1.14 0.67
CA SER A 194 13.57 -1.06 1.92
C SER A 194 15.07 -1.00 1.62
N GLY A 195 15.82 -0.18 2.37
CA GLY A 195 17.25 0.03 2.09
C GLY A 195 17.84 1.25 2.78
N VAL A 196 19.10 1.57 2.48
CA VAL A 196 19.78 2.74 3.06
C VAL A 196 19.49 3.98 2.25
N TYR A 197 19.01 5.04 2.91
CA TYR A 197 18.71 6.33 2.29
C TYR A 197 19.39 7.47 3.04
N TRP A 198 19.49 8.62 2.37
CA TRP A 198 19.90 9.89 2.97
C TRP A 198 18.69 10.58 3.61
N VAL A 199 18.77 10.78 4.93
CA VAL A 199 17.78 11.52 5.72
C VAL A 199 18.43 12.69 6.45
N LYS A 200 17.66 13.72 6.80
CA LYS A 200 18.07 14.92 7.54
C LYS A 200 17.03 15.25 8.61
N PRO A 201 16.98 14.50 9.72
CA PRO A 201 15.91 14.64 10.71
C PRO A 201 15.84 16.04 11.32
N ASP A 202 17.00 16.62 11.65
CA ASP A 202 17.13 18.00 12.15
C ASP A 202 16.91 19.08 11.06
N GLY A 203 16.71 18.69 9.80
CA GLY A 203 16.60 19.59 8.66
C GLY A 203 17.91 20.23 8.19
N ILE A 204 19.02 19.99 8.89
CA ILE A 204 20.32 20.66 8.69
C ILE A 204 21.39 19.67 8.21
N ASN A 205 21.56 18.54 8.91
CA ASN A 205 22.67 17.62 8.71
C ASN A 205 22.19 16.29 8.10
N PRO A 206 22.48 16.05 6.81
CA PRO A 206 22.17 14.77 6.19
C PRO A 206 23.04 13.63 6.73
N LEU A 207 22.39 12.51 7.04
CA LEU A 207 22.99 11.25 7.47
C LEU A 207 22.36 10.08 6.69
N GLN A 208 23.02 8.93 6.70
CA GLN A 208 22.43 7.71 6.13
C GLN A 208 21.72 6.92 7.22
N ALA A 209 20.51 6.43 6.94
CA ALA A 209 19.76 5.53 7.81
C ALA A 209 19.08 4.44 6.98
N TYR A 210 18.88 3.27 7.58
CA TYR A 210 18.05 2.23 6.97
C TYR A 210 16.56 2.61 7.06
N CYS A 211 15.87 2.55 5.93
CA CYS A 211 14.43 2.71 5.82
C CYS A 211 13.77 1.36 5.59
N ASP A 212 12.84 0.99 6.47
CA ASP A 212 11.89 -0.08 6.21
C ASP A 212 10.66 0.52 5.50
N GLN A 213 10.51 0.16 4.22
CA GLN A 213 9.47 0.69 3.33
C GLN A 213 8.34 -0.31 3.06
N GLU A 214 8.27 -1.40 3.82
CA GLU A 214 7.33 -2.49 3.60
C GLU A 214 6.48 -2.79 4.83
N THR A 215 7.11 -2.88 6.01
CA THR A 215 6.43 -3.27 7.24
C THR A 215 5.39 -2.21 7.62
N ASP A 216 4.16 -2.64 7.89
CA ASP A 216 3.09 -1.76 8.38
C ASP A 216 2.85 -0.51 7.51
N GLY A 217 2.98 -0.67 6.18
CA GLY A 217 2.82 0.42 5.21
C GLY A 217 4.11 1.15 4.83
N GLY A 218 5.22 0.85 5.52
CA GLY A 218 6.53 1.45 5.27
C GLY A 218 6.69 2.86 5.84
N GLY A 219 7.81 3.49 5.57
CA GLY A 219 8.15 4.83 6.06
C GLY A 219 8.88 4.85 7.39
N TRP A 220 9.41 3.72 7.84
CA TRP A 220 10.02 3.61 9.15
C TRP A 220 11.54 3.84 9.07
N THR A 221 12.07 4.78 9.86
CA THR A 221 13.51 5.06 9.97
C THR A 221 14.18 4.27 11.10
N LEU A 222 15.16 3.42 10.81
CA LEU A 222 15.90 2.64 11.80
C LEU A 222 16.80 3.54 12.65
N VAL A 223 16.49 3.63 13.95
CA VAL A 223 17.24 4.48 14.88
C VAL A 223 18.08 3.68 15.86
N TYR A 224 17.75 2.41 16.10
CA TYR A 224 18.48 1.58 17.05
C TYR A 224 18.41 0.10 16.70
N SER A 225 19.56 -0.56 16.67
CA SER A 225 19.71 -2.01 16.66
C SER A 225 20.81 -2.38 17.65
N TYR A 226 20.62 -3.43 18.44
CA TYR A 226 21.58 -3.82 19.46
C TYR A 226 21.66 -5.32 19.63
N THR A 227 22.70 -5.79 20.32
CA THR A 227 22.87 -7.17 20.74
C THR A 227 23.27 -7.23 22.22
N PHE A 228 23.51 -8.42 22.74
CA PHE A 228 23.93 -8.65 24.12
C PHE A 228 25.39 -9.08 24.18
N THR A 229 26.12 -8.64 25.21
CA THR A 229 27.53 -9.02 25.40
C THR A 229 27.72 -10.47 25.84
N ASN A 230 26.71 -11.08 26.48
CA ASN A 230 26.81 -12.45 26.98
C ASN A 230 25.47 -13.20 26.94
N PHE A 231 25.22 -13.91 25.84
CA PHE A 231 24.06 -14.78 25.69
C PHE A 231 24.10 -16.01 26.61
N LYS A 232 25.29 -16.55 26.93
CA LYS A 232 25.44 -17.76 27.77
C LYS A 232 25.05 -17.51 29.22
N SER A 233 25.29 -16.29 29.72
CA SER A 233 24.95 -15.88 31.08
C SER A 233 24.03 -14.67 31.04
N PHE A 234 22.90 -14.79 30.34
CA PHE A 234 21.98 -13.68 30.08
C PHE A 234 21.51 -12.95 31.35
N ARG A 235 21.41 -13.69 32.46
CA ARG A 235 20.98 -13.20 33.78
C ARG A 235 22.12 -12.64 34.65
N SER A 236 23.35 -12.68 34.16
CA SER A 236 24.51 -12.16 34.89
C SER A 236 24.53 -10.64 34.86
N GLY A 237 25.03 -10.00 35.93
CA GLY A 237 25.34 -8.58 35.94
C GLY A 237 26.47 -8.20 34.96
N THR A 238 27.17 -9.18 34.39
CA THR A 238 28.18 -9.00 33.33
C THR A 238 27.59 -8.95 31.92
N ASN A 239 26.31 -9.33 31.74
CA ASN A 239 25.62 -9.18 30.47
C ASN A 239 25.04 -7.77 30.34
N ALA A 240 25.18 -7.16 29.17
CA ALA A 240 24.61 -5.85 28.91
C ALA A 240 24.29 -5.65 27.42
N ILE A 241 23.44 -4.67 27.17
CA ILE A 241 23.02 -4.25 25.83
C ILE A 241 24.17 -3.49 25.16
N THR A 242 24.50 -3.83 23.92
CA THR A 242 25.55 -3.16 23.15
C THR A 242 25.15 -2.96 21.67
N PRO A 243 25.37 -1.77 21.10
CA PRO A 243 25.78 -0.54 21.79
C PRO A 243 24.61 0.06 22.59
N ARG A 244 24.93 0.96 23.53
CA ARG A 244 23.93 1.75 24.25
C ARG A 244 23.63 3.04 23.45
N PRO A 245 22.38 3.52 23.36
CA PRO A 245 22.11 4.86 22.87
C PRO A 245 22.67 5.92 23.83
N ASN A 246 22.97 7.12 23.33
CA ASN A 246 23.42 8.25 24.14
C ASN A 246 22.28 8.96 24.91
N TRP A 247 21.18 8.26 25.22
CA TRP A 247 20.09 8.79 26.05
C TRP A 247 20.56 9.08 27.49
N PRO A 248 19.82 9.92 28.25
CA PRO A 248 20.16 10.26 29.63
C PRO A 248 20.31 9.02 30.52
N ILE A 249 21.42 8.92 31.26
CA ILE A 249 21.65 7.91 32.30
C ILE A 249 22.12 8.60 33.59
N SER A 250 21.72 8.06 34.74
CA SER A 250 22.02 8.66 36.05
C SER A 250 23.25 8.05 36.76
N ASN A 251 23.82 6.97 36.21
CA ASN A 251 25.04 6.34 36.72
C ASN A 251 25.82 5.69 35.56
N ILE A 252 27.11 6.04 35.42
CA ILE A 252 27.99 5.62 34.32
C ILE A 252 28.67 4.26 34.58
N ASN A 253 28.33 3.56 35.67
CA ASN A 253 28.93 2.25 35.97
C ASN A 253 28.49 1.18 34.95
N GLY A 254 29.19 1.13 33.82
CA GLY A 254 28.99 0.23 32.70
C GLY A 254 30.00 0.51 31.59
N ASN A 255 30.90 -0.45 31.33
CA ASN A 255 32.00 -0.36 30.34
C ASN A 255 31.55 -0.35 28.86
N ILE A 256 30.27 -0.05 28.54
CA ILE A 256 29.77 -0.10 27.17
C ILE A 256 29.63 1.32 26.62
N GLY A 257 30.42 1.62 25.60
CA GLY A 257 30.41 2.91 24.92
C GLY A 257 29.06 3.20 24.25
N PRO A 258 28.62 4.47 24.25
CA PRO A 258 27.43 4.86 23.50
C PRO A 258 27.69 4.80 21.98
N SER A 259 26.64 4.57 21.20
CA SER A 259 26.67 4.80 19.75
C SER A 259 25.84 6.04 19.40
N THR A 260 26.34 6.81 18.44
CA THR A 260 25.64 7.93 17.78
C THR A 260 25.59 7.75 16.26
N THR A 261 25.97 6.56 15.79
CA THR A 261 25.97 6.19 14.38
C THR A 261 24.65 5.50 14.04
N PRO A 262 23.87 5.98 13.05
CA PRO A 262 22.66 5.31 12.62
C PRO A 262 22.95 3.92 12.02
N PRO A 263 22.17 2.88 12.37
CA PRO A 263 22.25 1.58 11.71
C PRO A 263 21.92 1.63 10.21
N ARG A 264 22.69 0.88 9.42
CA ARG A 264 22.48 0.70 7.97
C ARG A 264 21.76 -0.60 7.61
N SER A 265 21.55 -1.49 8.58
CA SER A 265 20.72 -2.69 8.45
C SER A 265 20.22 -3.12 9.82
N GLU A 266 19.26 -4.04 9.85
CA GLU A 266 18.77 -4.64 11.09
C GLU A 266 19.86 -5.39 11.89
N THR A 267 20.95 -5.80 11.23
CA THR A 267 22.11 -6.49 11.83
C THR A 267 23.31 -5.57 12.09
N ASP A 268 23.21 -4.29 11.75
CA ASP A 268 24.22 -3.27 12.05
C ASP A 268 23.95 -2.70 13.45
N TYR A 269 24.56 -3.31 14.48
CA TYR A 269 24.33 -2.96 15.88
C TYR A 269 24.91 -1.59 16.22
N ASN A 270 24.06 -0.59 16.15
CA ASN A 270 24.38 0.82 16.21
C ASN A 270 23.18 1.63 16.74
N ALA A 271 23.40 2.86 17.18
CA ALA A 271 22.34 3.74 17.66
C ALA A 271 22.52 5.12 17.04
N MET A 272 21.50 5.62 16.36
CA MET A 272 21.42 7.00 15.94
C MET A 272 21.45 7.90 17.18
N ASP A 273 22.10 9.05 17.10
CA ASP A 273 22.06 10.07 18.15
C ASP A 273 20.61 10.29 18.63
N PHE A 274 20.39 10.06 19.92
CA PHE A 274 19.08 10.09 20.57
C PHE A 274 18.37 11.43 20.37
N ASN A 275 19.11 12.53 20.26
CA ASN A 275 18.54 13.85 19.99
C ASN A 275 17.82 13.93 18.63
N GLN A 276 18.16 13.05 17.68
CA GLN A 276 17.52 12.99 16.37
C GLN A 276 16.17 12.25 16.40
N TRP A 277 15.92 11.42 17.42
CA TRP A 277 14.75 10.54 17.44
C TRP A 277 13.45 11.34 17.54
N LYS A 278 13.41 12.38 18.37
CA LYS A 278 12.26 13.29 18.46
C LYS A 278 12.00 14.08 17.18
N ASN A 279 13.04 14.36 16.39
CA ASN A 279 12.89 15.02 15.09
C ASN A 279 12.28 14.07 14.05
N LEU A 280 12.40 12.76 14.27
CA LEU A 280 11.78 11.73 13.45
C LEU A 280 10.34 11.41 13.85
N GLY A 281 9.84 11.74 15.05
CA GLY A 281 8.43 11.51 15.40
C GLY A 281 8.20 10.83 16.75
N HIS A 282 6.92 10.62 17.06
CA HIS A 282 6.38 10.16 18.36
C HIS A 282 5.63 8.82 18.27
N GLU A 283 5.88 8.07 17.19
CA GLU A 283 5.46 6.68 17.03
C GLU A 283 6.71 5.83 16.87
N PHE A 284 6.74 4.64 17.45
CA PHE A 284 7.87 3.74 17.30
C PHE A 284 7.44 2.30 17.10
N MET A 285 8.14 1.59 16.22
CA MET A 285 8.01 0.16 16.00
C MET A 285 9.14 -0.57 16.70
N ILE A 286 8.82 -1.70 17.33
CA ILE A 286 9.77 -2.66 17.88
C ILE A 286 9.63 -3.96 17.11
N LYS A 287 10.70 -4.38 16.44
CA LYS A 287 10.80 -5.74 15.90
C LYS A 287 11.65 -6.62 16.81
N SER A 288 11.26 -7.88 16.90
CA SER A 288 11.97 -8.94 17.61
C SER A 288 11.76 -10.25 16.85
N ASN A 289 12.69 -11.18 16.99
CA ASN A 289 12.56 -12.54 16.44
C ASN A 289 11.89 -13.53 17.42
N ILE A 290 11.69 -13.13 18.68
CA ILE A 290 11.04 -13.96 19.71
C ILE A 290 9.70 -13.35 20.17
N ASN A 291 9.59 -12.02 20.18
CA ASN A 291 8.36 -11.31 20.54
C ASN A 291 7.61 -10.83 19.30
N HIS A 292 6.29 -10.67 19.44
CA HIS A 292 5.48 -10.02 18.42
C HIS A 292 6.04 -8.62 18.09
N TRP A 293 5.94 -8.23 16.82
CA TRP A 293 6.27 -6.87 16.43
C TRP A 293 5.15 -5.95 16.87
N ILE A 294 5.51 -4.82 17.46
CA ILE A 294 4.54 -3.85 17.98
C ILE A 294 4.86 -2.46 17.44
N ALA A 295 3.83 -1.64 17.27
CA ALA A 295 3.96 -0.19 17.14
C ALA A 295 3.30 0.47 18.34
N CYS A 296 3.94 1.52 18.85
CA CYS A 296 3.51 2.29 20.00
C CYS A 296 3.51 3.77 19.67
N LYS A 297 2.44 4.46 20.06
CA LYS A 297 2.33 5.91 20.05
C LYS A 297 2.42 6.44 21.47
N ASP A 298 2.90 7.66 21.59
CA ASP A 298 2.95 8.37 22.86
C ASP A 298 1.54 8.53 23.48
N GLY A 299 1.50 8.43 24.80
CA GLY A 299 0.34 8.78 25.63
C GLY A 299 0.75 9.91 26.57
N THR A 300 0.70 9.66 27.88
CA THR A 300 1.38 10.56 28.83
C THR A 300 2.89 10.32 28.85
N GLY A 301 3.34 9.11 28.47
CA GLY A 301 4.74 8.75 28.30
C GLY A 301 5.21 8.98 26.87
N SER A 302 6.51 9.18 26.71
CA SER A 302 7.20 9.36 25.42
C SER A 302 8.58 8.75 25.46
N LEU A 303 8.87 7.84 24.52
CA LEU A 303 10.19 7.22 24.43
C LEU A 303 11.24 8.21 23.95
N VAL A 304 10.90 9.02 22.94
CA VAL A 304 11.81 9.98 22.31
C VAL A 304 12.07 11.22 23.18
N ASP A 305 11.14 11.56 24.07
CA ASP A 305 11.34 12.60 25.11
C ASP A 305 11.85 12.03 26.43
N PHE A 306 12.08 10.71 26.50
CA PHE A 306 12.54 10.02 27.71
C PHE A 306 11.65 10.32 28.94
N ARG A 307 10.33 10.22 28.76
CA ARG A 307 9.31 10.55 29.78
C ARG A 307 8.47 9.33 30.13
N ALA A 308 8.50 8.90 31.39
CA ALA A 308 7.63 7.82 31.88
C ALA A 308 6.14 8.20 31.78
N GLY A 309 5.27 7.23 31.51
CA GLY A 309 3.83 7.43 31.40
C GLY A 309 3.15 6.36 30.54
N SER A 310 1.90 6.59 30.13
CA SER A 310 1.15 5.65 29.29
C SER A 310 1.61 5.68 27.83
N LEU A 311 1.41 4.56 27.14
CA LEU A 311 1.61 4.38 25.70
C LEU A 311 0.39 3.72 25.08
N GLN A 312 0.18 3.96 23.79
CA GLN A 312 -0.85 3.30 22.99
C GLN A 312 -0.20 2.38 21.98
N CYS A 313 -0.22 1.08 22.23
CA CYS A 313 0.46 0.10 21.39
C CYS A 313 -0.51 -0.85 20.67
N ARG A 314 -0.07 -1.40 19.54
CA ARG A 314 -0.76 -2.42 18.75
C ARG A 314 0.22 -3.45 18.21
N VAL A 315 -0.26 -4.67 17.98
CA VAL A 315 0.52 -5.71 17.32
C VAL A 315 0.56 -5.44 15.81
N ILE A 316 1.75 -5.44 15.23
CA ILE A 316 1.99 -5.38 13.78
C ILE A 316 2.08 -6.79 13.19
N LYS A 317 2.82 -7.69 13.87
CA LYS A 317 3.05 -9.05 13.37
C LYS A 317 3.18 -10.04 14.52
N ASN A 318 2.43 -11.13 14.45
CA ASN A 318 2.56 -12.23 15.40
C ASN A 318 3.80 -13.08 15.07
N ILE A 319 4.82 -13.03 15.93
CA ILE A 319 6.02 -13.88 15.87
C ILE A 319 5.99 -15.03 16.88
N ALA A 320 5.82 -14.70 18.17
CA ALA A 320 5.70 -15.70 19.24
C ALA A 320 4.51 -16.65 19.05
N SER A 321 4.62 -17.87 19.59
CA SER A 321 3.51 -18.85 19.62
C SER A 321 2.55 -18.65 20.80
N LYS A 322 2.89 -17.75 21.74
CA LYS A 322 2.15 -17.44 22.98
C LYS A 322 1.96 -15.94 23.13
N CYS A 323 1.07 -15.53 24.05
CA CYS A 323 0.76 -14.13 24.35
C CYS A 323 0.22 -13.32 23.15
N HIS A 324 -0.67 -13.92 22.35
CA HIS A 324 -1.36 -13.23 21.26
C HIS A 324 -2.11 -11.98 21.75
N ASN A 325 -2.03 -10.88 21.00
CA ASN A 325 -2.65 -9.59 21.31
C ASN A 325 -2.14 -8.92 22.60
N TYR A 326 -0.96 -9.31 23.09
CA TYR A 326 -0.29 -8.60 24.18
C TYR A 326 0.61 -7.48 23.66
N VAL A 327 0.36 -6.27 24.17
CA VAL A 327 1.16 -5.07 23.93
C VAL A 327 1.40 -4.36 25.27
N PRO A 328 2.52 -3.60 25.39
CA PRO A 328 2.73 -2.72 26.53
C PRO A 328 1.74 -1.53 26.49
N ASP A 329 1.47 -0.96 27.66
CA ASP A 329 0.60 0.21 27.83
C ASP A 329 1.28 1.33 28.62
N LYS A 330 2.53 1.12 29.07
CA LYS A 330 3.25 2.04 29.92
C LYS A 330 4.75 1.98 29.68
N LEU A 331 5.35 3.15 29.56
CA LEU A 331 6.78 3.39 29.60
C LEU A 331 7.18 3.73 31.03
N ILE A 332 8.17 3.01 31.56
CA ILE A 332 8.80 3.33 32.84
C ILE A 332 10.29 3.54 32.64
N LEU A 333 10.89 4.34 33.51
CA LEU A 333 12.32 4.57 33.52
C LEU A 333 12.87 3.85 34.74
N HIS A 334 13.53 2.71 34.52
CA HIS A 334 13.93 1.81 35.59
C HIS A 334 15.35 2.08 36.06
N SER A 335 15.57 1.99 37.38
CA SER A 335 16.87 1.88 38.04
C SER A 335 17.21 0.42 38.36
N ALA A 336 17.66 -0.38 37.40
CA ALA A 336 17.79 -1.83 37.64
C ALA A 336 19.13 -2.25 38.31
N GLY A 337 19.16 -2.21 39.65
CA GLY A 337 20.00 -3.11 40.46
C GLY A 337 21.32 -2.56 41.01
N ASN A 338 21.28 -1.37 41.60
CA ASN A 338 22.23 -0.93 42.61
C ASN A 338 21.40 -0.34 43.78
N PRO A 339 21.67 -0.66 45.06
CA PRO A 339 21.07 0.05 46.21
C PRO A 339 21.22 1.58 46.17
N ALA A 340 22.01 2.14 45.25
CA ALA A 340 22.17 3.58 45.02
C ALA A 340 21.12 4.28 44.11
N GLY A 341 20.08 3.61 43.62
CA GLY A 341 18.90 4.29 43.02
C GLY A 341 19.00 4.80 41.57
N SER A 342 19.99 4.40 40.77
CA SER A 342 20.24 4.97 39.43
C SER A 342 19.49 4.31 38.24
N CYS A 343 18.77 5.12 37.42
CA CYS A 343 18.11 4.77 36.16
C CYS A 343 19.09 4.22 35.09
N LEU A 344 18.75 3.08 34.49
CA LEU A 344 19.51 2.36 33.45
C LEU A 344 18.88 2.42 32.05
N GLY A 345 17.63 2.87 31.93
CA GLY A 345 16.99 3.13 30.63
C GLY A 345 15.47 2.94 30.63
N PRO A 346 14.83 3.08 29.45
CA PRO A 346 13.40 2.90 29.26
C PRO A 346 13.02 1.43 29.25
N ASP A 347 11.93 1.07 29.94
CA ASP A 347 11.33 -0.26 29.89
C ASP A 347 9.84 -0.17 29.54
N LEU A 348 9.39 -1.13 28.73
CA LEU A 348 8.02 -1.19 28.24
C LEU A 348 7.27 -2.29 28.98
N ILE A 349 6.28 -1.88 29.77
CA ILE A 349 5.50 -2.80 30.59
C ILE A 349 4.02 -2.72 30.25
N ARG A 350 3.28 -3.74 30.67
CA ARG A 350 1.81 -3.72 30.69
C ARG A 350 1.33 -3.64 32.13
N SER A 351 0.57 -2.60 32.44
CA SER A 351 0.11 -2.25 33.78
C SER A 351 -0.78 -3.32 34.43
N GLN A 352 -1.51 -4.11 33.62
CA GLN A 352 -2.51 -5.07 34.11
C GLN A 352 -2.12 -6.56 33.98
N SER A 353 -0.87 -6.92 33.69
CA SER A 353 -0.48 -8.34 33.54
C SER A 353 0.68 -8.71 34.45
N SER A 354 0.58 -9.89 35.06
CA SER A 354 1.59 -10.51 35.93
C SER A 354 2.44 -11.59 35.25
N SER A 355 2.18 -11.93 33.97
CA SER A 355 2.77 -13.12 33.32
C SER A 355 3.32 -12.93 31.90
N CYS A 356 2.70 -12.11 31.02
CA CYS A 356 3.16 -11.93 29.61
C CYS A 356 3.92 -10.61 29.36
N SER A 357 4.13 -9.78 30.39
CA SER A 357 4.33 -8.34 30.25
C SER A 357 5.73 -7.80 30.56
N ARG A 358 6.72 -8.66 30.82
CA ARG A 358 8.13 -8.23 30.82
C ARG A 358 8.74 -8.39 29.44
N SER A 359 8.23 -7.62 28.48
CA SER A 359 8.99 -7.35 27.26
C SER A 359 10.11 -6.40 27.63
N THR A 360 11.22 -6.95 28.14
CA THR A 360 12.40 -6.19 28.57
C THR A 360 12.96 -5.39 27.40
N THR A 361 12.53 -4.13 27.27
CA THR A 361 13.19 -3.19 26.38
C THR A 361 14.47 -2.66 27.01
N THR A 362 14.59 -2.81 28.33
CA THR A 362 15.86 -2.88 29.06
C THR A 362 15.86 -4.07 30.02
N SER A 363 16.96 -4.80 30.07
CA SER A 363 17.09 -6.03 30.83
C SER A 363 17.00 -5.79 32.36
N LYS A 364 16.08 -6.50 33.04
CA LYS A 364 16.48 -7.40 34.15
C LYS A 364 15.42 -8.46 34.48
N LEU A 365 15.91 -9.70 34.44
CA LEU A 365 15.49 -10.92 35.14
C LEU A 365 14.10 -10.88 35.79
N THR A 366 13.17 -11.67 35.25
CA THR A 366 12.38 -12.62 36.05
C THR A 366 11.54 -13.50 35.11
N ARG A 367 11.92 -14.80 35.04
CA ARG A 367 11.17 -15.94 34.47
C ARG A 367 10.61 -15.72 33.05
N GLU A 368 11.38 -15.96 32.00
CA GLU A 368 11.36 -17.22 31.20
C GLU A 368 12.69 -17.38 30.42
N PRO A 369 13.00 -18.56 29.82
CA PRO A 369 14.24 -18.82 29.11
C PRO A 369 14.04 -18.64 27.60
N GLU A 370 13.96 -17.42 27.09
CA GLU A 370 14.17 -17.20 25.66
C GLU A 370 15.22 -16.11 25.44
N ILE A 371 16.25 -16.50 24.70
CA ILE A 371 17.49 -15.80 24.44
C ILE A 371 17.14 -14.49 23.74
N GLY A 372 17.16 -13.37 24.47
CA GLY A 372 16.85 -12.05 23.91
C GLY A 372 17.83 -11.72 22.79
N LEU A 373 17.32 -11.53 21.58
CA LEU A 373 18.06 -11.12 20.38
C LEU A 373 17.55 -9.72 19.94
N PRO A 374 18.26 -9.04 19.01
CA PRO A 374 18.15 -7.59 18.78
C PRO A 374 16.73 -7.06 18.70
N MET A 375 16.43 -5.99 19.44
CA MET A 375 15.25 -5.17 19.09
C MET A 375 15.67 -4.04 18.17
N ILE A 376 14.81 -3.79 17.21
CA ILE A 376 14.94 -2.74 16.21
C ILE A 376 13.93 -1.66 16.56
N LEU A 377 14.40 -0.46 16.88
CA LEU A 377 13.53 0.70 17.08
C LEU A 377 13.44 1.52 15.81
N VAL A 378 12.22 1.82 15.38
CA VAL A 378 11.96 2.48 14.11
C VAL A 378 10.93 3.60 14.28
N VAL A 379 11.20 4.81 13.79
CA VAL A 379 10.35 6.00 14.02
C VAL A 379 9.86 6.58 12.68
N PRO A 380 8.54 6.78 12.48
CA PRO A 380 7.99 7.53 11.36
C PRO A 380 7.65 8.97 11.78
N THR A 381 7.95 9.95 10.94
CA THR A 381 7.53 11.34 11.18
C THR A 381 6.04 11.48 11.00
N ASN A 382 5.43 12.50 11.61
CA ASN A 382 4.02 12.82 11.33
C ASN A 382 3.83 13.30 9.89
#